data_AF-A0A7G7KMS3-F1
#
_entry.id   AF-A0A7G7KMS3-F1
#
_cell.length_a   1.000
_cell.length_b   1.000
_cell.length_c   1.000
_cell.angle_alpha   90.00
_cell.angle_beta   90.00
_cell.angle_gamma   90.00
#
_symmetry.space_group_name_H-M   'P 1'
#
loop_
_entity.id
_entity.type
_entity.pdbx_description
1 polymer ?
#
loop_
_entity_poly.entity_id
_entity_poly.type
_entity_poly.pdbx_seq_one_letter_code
_entity_poly.pdbx_strand_id
1 'polypeptide(L)'
;MSSWSWWDELEQKLEQQLEAFLKSHPEQSERLRQEQLNEAAQLRRQLLELAAEIKQWQERTQKAQAAGAQDLAQRAQQHLEQLMQQGRELWQQLEAIGQDLHQPAPRSEDLDSAWARFETEQALEELRRRQGL
;
A
#
# COMPACT_ATOMS: atom_id res chain seq x y z
N MET A 1 7.45 8.16 18.01
CA MET A 1 6.07 7.95 17.53
C MET A 1 6.11 8.03 16.00
N SER A 2 5.17 7.40 15.29
CA SER A 2 5.02 7.42 13.81
C SER A 2 5.55 6.25 12.97
N SER A 3 5.57 5.01 13.48
CA SER A 3 5.55 3.81 12.59
C SER A 3 4.12 3.43 12.15
N TRP A 4 3.12 4.23 12.55
CA TRP A 4 1.69 3.94 12.42
C TRP A 4 0.97 4.93 11.49
N SER A 5 1.57 6.10 11.19
CA SER A 5 0.91 7.15 10.40
C SER A 5 0.68 6.76 8.95
N TRP A 6 1.58 5.98 8.34
CA TRP A 6 1.44 5.56 6.94
C TRP A 6 0.24 4.63 6.72
N TRP A 7 -0.07 3.79 7.72
CA TRP A 7 -1.21 2.87 7.68
C TRP A 7 -2.53 3.63 7.72
N ASP A 8 -2.64 4.53 8.70
CA ASP A 8 -3.84 5.36 8.89
C ASP A 8 -4.05 6.28 7.69
N GLU A 9 -2.97 6.80 7.10
CA GLU A 9 -2.99 7.63 5.89
C GLU A 9 -3.45 6.83 4.66
N LEU A 10 -3.00 5.58 4.51
CA LEU A 10 -3.47 4.68 3.45
C LEU A 10 -4.95 4.33 3.61
N GLU A 11 -5.39 4.01 4.83
CA GLU A 11 -6.79 3.70 5.12
C GLU A 11 -7.71 4.91 4.86
N GLN A 12 -7.32 6.10 5.32
CA GLN A 12 -8.08 7.33 5.05
C GLN A 12 -8.15 7.66 3.57
N LYS A 13 -7.05 7.46 2.83
CA LYS A 13 -7.03 7.74 1.39
C LYS A 13 -7.93 6.76 0.62
N LEU A 14 -7.93 5.48 1.02
CA LEU A 14 -8.86 4.47 0.50
C LEU A 14 -10.33 4.88 0.68
N GLU A 15 -10.67 5.39 1.85
CA GLU A 15 -12.03 5.83 2.16
C GLU A 15 -12.44 7.05 1.33
N GLN A 16 -11.56 8.04 1.19
CA GLN A 16 -11.82 9.24 0.38
C GLN A 16 -12.04 8.93 -1.10
N GLN A 17 -11.24 8.01 -1.67
CA GLN A 17 -11.40 7.58 -3.07
C GLN A 17 -12.74 6.89 -3.30
N LEU A 18 -13.15 6.02 -2.38
CA LEU A 18 -14.43 5.33 -2.47
C LEU A 18 -15.61 6.31 -2.36
N GLU A 19 -15.52 7.29 -1.46
CA GLU A 19 -16.53 8.35 -1.35
C GLU A 19 -16.59 9.23 -2.60
N ALA A 20 -15.45 9.58 -3.20
CA ALA A 20 -15.40 10.35 -4.43
C ALA A 20 -16.09 9.58 -5.57
N PHE A 21 -15.78 8.28 -5.71
CA PHE A 21 -16.43 7.37 -6.66
C PHE A 21 -17.95 7.33 -6.48
N LEU A 22 -18.43 7.23 -5.24
CA LEU A 22 -19.86 7.25 -4.93
C LEU A 22 -20.55 8.55 -5.35
N LYS A 23 -19.86 9.69 -5.20
CA LYS A 23 -20.40 11.03 -5.49
C LYS A 23 -20.41 11.35 -6.98
N SER A 24 -19.49 10.80 -7.77
CA SER A 24 -19.35 11.14 -9.20
C SER A 24 -20.31 10.35 -10.13
N HIS A 25 -20.95 9.27 -9.67
CA HIS A 25 -21.84 8.43 -10.52
C HIS A 25 -23.28 8.25 -10.03
N PRO A 26 -24.02 9.34 -9.81
CA PRO A 26 -25.44 9.26 -9.46
C PRO A 26 -26.33 8.76 -10.62
N GLU A 27 -25.82 8.69 -11.86
CA GLU A 27 -26.62 8.49 -13.08
C GLU A 27 -26.46 7.09 -13.72
N GLN A 28 -25.54 6.26 -13.24
CA GLN A 28 -25.38 4.88 -13.72
C GLN A 28 -26.55 3.98 -13.31
N SER A 29 -26.84 2.95 -14.12
CA SER A 29 -27.81 1.91 -13.76
C SER A 29 -27.44 1.28 -12.41
N GLU A 30 -28.44 1.02 -11.57
CA GLU A 30 -28.22 0.52 -10.21
C GLU A 30 -27.41 -0.79 -10.17
N ARG A 31 -27.57 -1.65 -11.19
CA ARG A 31 -26.79 -2.89 -11.32
C ARG A 31 -25.31 -2.63 -11.55
N LEU A 32 -24.98 -1.83 -12.58
CA LEU A 32 -23.59 -1.50 -12.89
C LEU A 32 -22.92 -0.80 -11.70
N ARG A 33 -23.64 0.12 -11.03
CA ARG A 33 -23.15 0.76 -9.81
C ARG A 33 -22.87 -0.28 -8.71
N GLN A 34 -23.79 -1.20 -8.49
CA GLN A 34 -23.63 -2.23 -7.46
C GLN A 34 -22.43 -3.15 -7.77
N GLU A 35 -22.21 -3.49 -9.04
CA GLU A 35 -21.06 -4.29 -9.48
C GLU A 35 -19.74 -3.56 -9.20
N GLN A 36 -19.61 -2.31 -9.64
CA GLN A 36 -18.41 -1.49 -9.39
C GLN A 36 -18.16 -1.27 -7.88
N LEU A 37 -19.23 -1.08 -7.09
CA LEU A 37 -19.10 -0.94 -5.64
C LEU A 37 -18.61 -2.22 -4.95
N ASN A 38 -19.13 -3.36 -5.40
CA ASN A 38 -18.68 -4.65 -4.88
C ASN A 38 -17.21 -4.89 -5.23
N GLU A 39 -16.80 -4.56 -6.46
CA GLU A 39 -15.42 -4.69 -6.92
C GLU A 39 -14.46 -3.75 -6.16
N ALA A 40 -14.82 -2.47 -6.04
CA ALA A 40 -14.05 -1.50 -5.26
C ALA A 40 -13.93 -1.91 -3.77
N ALA A 41 -15.01 -2.42 -3.18
CA ALA A 41 -15.00 -2.93 -1.80
C ALA A 41 -14.17 -4.21 -1.64
N GLN A 42 -14.09 -5.06 -2.67
CA GLN A 42 -13.21 -6.22 -2.68
C GLN A 42 -11.74 -5.80 -2.77
N LEU A 43 -11.39 -4.92 -3.71
CA LEU A 43 -10.03 -4.39 -3.86
C LEU A 43 -9.56 -3.67 -2.59
N ARG A 44 -10.43 -2.86 -1.96
CA ARG A 44 -10.15 -2.22 -0.68
C ARG A 44 -9.79 -3.24 0.41
N ARG A 45 -10.57 -4.33 0.53
CA ARG A 45 -10.28 -5.39 1.51
C ARG A 45 -8.94 -6.06 1.24
N GLN A 46 -8.67 -6.40 -0.01
CA GLN A 46 -7.39 -7.00 -0.41
C GLN A 46 -6.20 -6.08 -0.11
N LEU A 47 -6.33 -4.78 -0.35
CA LEU A 47 -5.30 -3.80 -0.02
C LEU A 47 -5.04 -3.70 1.48
N LEU A 48 -6.08 -3.75 2.31
CA LEU A 48 -5.93 -3.77 3.77
C LEU A 48 -5.29 -5.07 4.26
N GLU A 49 -5.67 -6.23 3.70
CA GLU A 49 -5.05 -7.52 4.04
C GLU A 49 -3.57 -7.54 3.65
N LEU A 50 -3.26 -7.11 2.44
CA LEU A 50 -1.91 -7.04 1.92
C LEU A 50 -1.04 -6.10 2.76
N ALA A 51 -1.57 -4.94 3.14
CA ALA A 51 -0.84 -4.02 3.97
C ALA A 51 -0.54 -4.65 5.35
N ALA A 52 -1.49 -5.39 5.92
CA ALA A 52 -1.27 -6.07 7.21
C ALA A 52 -0.19 -7.15 7.09
N GLU A 53 -0.12 -7.81 5.94
CA GLU A 53 0.94 -8.76 5.60
C GLU A 53 2.31 -8.06 5.44
N ILE A 54 2.37 -6.93 4.73
CA ILE A 54 3.58 -6.11 4.58
C ILE A 54 4.14 -5.74 5.96
N LYS A 55 3.27 -5.33 6.89
CA LYS A 55 3.66 -5.00 8.27
C LYS A 55 4.31 -6.20 8.97
N GLN A 56 3.70 -7.39 8.89
CA GLN A 56 4.28 -8.58 9.52
C GLN A 56 5.64 -8.96 8.94
N TRP A 57 5.81 -8.87 7.61
CA TRP A 57 7.09 -9.16 6.97
C TRP A 57 8.14 -8.11 7.28
N GLN A 58 7.77 -6.84 7.41
CA GLN A 58 8.67 -5.78 7.88
C GLN A 58 9.24 -6.09 9.27
N GLU A 59 8.38 -6.46 10.23
CA GLU A 59 8.81 -6.85 11.57
C GLU A 59 9.74 -8.08 11.55
N ARG A 60 9.48 -9.04 10.66
CA ARG A 60 10.32 -10.22 10.47
C ARG A 60 11.69 -9.86 9.90
N THR A 61 11.74 -8.97 8.90
CA THR A 61 13.00 -8.46 8.33
C THR A 61 13.83 -7.77 9.40
N GLN A 62 13.24 -6.85 10.19
CA GLN A 62 13.94 -6.15 11.27
C GLN A 62 14.49 -7.11 12.33
N LYS A 63 13.72 -8.14 12.72
CA LYS A 63 14.17 -9.18 13.65
C LYS A 63 15.32 -10.00 13.09
N ALA A 64 15.24 -10.42 11.82
CA ALA A 64 16.31 -11.17 11.16
C ALA A 64 17.60 -10.34 11.07
N GLN A 65 17.49 -9.06 10.73
CA GLN A 65 18.61 -8.13 10.72
C GLN A 65 19.21 -7.92 12.12
N ALA A 66 18.37 -7.74 13.16
CA ALA A 66 18.82 -7.62 14.56
C ALA A 66 19.55 -8.87 15.07
N ALA A 67 19.16 -10.05 14.60
CA ALA A 67 19.83 -11.31 14.90
C ALA A 67 21.10 -11.55 14.04
N GLY A 68 21.44 -10.64 13.10
CA GLY A 68 22.56 -10.83 12.17
C GLY A 68 22.32 -11.91 11.11
N ALA A 69 21.09 -12.42 10.97
CA ALA A 69 20.72 -13.46 10.02
C ALA A 69 20.48 -12.86 8.62
N GLN A 70 21.56 -12.49 7.94
CA GLN A 70 21.52 -11.76 6.66
C GLN A 70 20.73 -12.50 5.56
N ASP A 71 20.88 -13.83 5.44
CA ASP A 71 20.11 -14.62 4.47
C ASP A 71 18.59 -14.58 4.71
N LEU A 72 18.17 -14.63 5.98
CA LEU A 72 16.75 -14.56 6.35
C LEU A 72 16.20 -13.14 6.14
N ALA A 73 17.00 -12.13 6.46
CA ALA A 73 16.65 -10.74 6.20
C ALA A 73 16.47 -10.47 4.69
N GLN A 74 17.37 -10.98 3.86
CA GLN A 74 17.30 -10.80 2.40
C GLN A 74 16.06 -11.49 1.81
N ARG A 75 15.73 -12.70 2.25
CA ARG A 75 14.50 -13.39 1.80
C ARG A 75 13.24 -12.68 2.25
N ALA A 76 13.22 -12.18 3.48
CA ALA A 76 12.09 -11.41 3.99
C ALA A 76 11.91 -10.08 3.24
N GLN A 77 13.02 -9.43 2.87
CA GLN A 77 13.01 -8.23 2.03
C GLN A 77 12.41 -8.52 0.64
N GLN A 78 12.82 -9.60 -0.02
CA GLN A 78 12.29 -10.00 -1.33
C GLN A 78 10.78 -10.26 -1.28
N HIS A 79 10.28 -10.90 -0.22
CA HIS A 79 8.85 -11.07 -0.03
C HIS A 79 8.12 -9.75 0.17
N LEU A 80 8.72 -8.81 0.91
CA LEU A 80 8.15 -7.48 1.12
C LEU A 80 8.04 -6.73 -0.22
N GLU A 81 9.07 -6.79 -1.07
CA GLU A 81 9.03 -6.22 -2.43
C GLU A 81 7.90 -6.82 -3.29
N GLN A 82 7.68 -8.14 -3.21
CA GLN A 82 6.60 -8.81 -3.94
C GLN A 82 5.21 -8.40 -3.45
N LEU A 83 5.03 -8.25 -2.14
CA LEU A 83 3.76 -7.79 -1.56
C LEU A 83 3.50 -6.34 -1.96
N MET A 84 4.52 -5.49 -1.94
CA MET A 84 4.40 -4.10 -2.39
C MET A 84 4.04 -4.00 -3.87
N GLN A 85 4.62 -4.85 -4.73
CA GLN A 85 4.26 -4.90 -6.15
C GLN A 85 2.78 -5.27 -6.34
N GLN A 86 2.29 -6.29 -5.63
CA GLN A 86 0.87 -6.65 -5.64
C GLN A 86 -0.01 -5.48 -5.15
N GLY A 87 0.45 -4.71 -4.17
CA GLY A 87 -0.28 -3.55 -3.66
C GLY A 87 -0.41 -2.45 -4.70
N ARG A 88 0.66 -2.19 -5.45
CA ARG A 88 0.64 -1.25 -6.58
C ARG A 88 -0.34 -1.70 -7.66
N GLU A 89 -0.37 -2.98 -8.00
CA GLU A 89 -1.28 -3.53 -9.01
C GLU A 89 -2.76 -3.43 -8.57
N LEU A 90 -3.06 -3.76 -7.31
CA LEU A 90 -4.41 -3.61 -6.75
C LEU A 90 -4.83 -2.14 -6.68
N TRP A 91 -3.90 -1.24 -6.37
CA TRP A 91 -4.15 0.19 -6.36
C TRP A 91 -4.44 0.72 -7.77
N GLN A 92 -3.68 0.29 -8.78
CA GLN A 92 -3.92 0.64 -10.18
C GLN A 92 -5.27 0.13 -10.67
N GLN A 93 -5.71 -1.05 -10.22
CA GLN A 93 -7.06 -1.57 -10.52
C GLN A 93 -8.15 -0.70 -9.88
N LEU A 94 -7.97 -0.32 -8.61
CA LEU A 94 -8.89 0.59 -7.92
C LEU A 94 -8.94 1.95 -8.61
N GLU A 95 -7.78 2.47 -9.03
CA GLU A 95 -7.67 3.73 -9.77
C GLU A 95 -8.30 3.62 -11.16
N ALA A 96 -8.17 2.50 -11.86
CA ALA A 96 -8.79 2.27 -13.17
C ALA A 96 -10.33 2.29 -13.08
N ILE A 97 -10.90 1.74 -12.00
CA ILE A 97 -12.34 1.83 -11.69
C ILE A 97 -12.77 3.29 -11.49
N GLY A 98 -11.88 4.15 -10.98
CA GLY A 98 -12.11 5.59 -10.80
C GLY A 98 -11.75 6.49 -11.99
N GLN A 99 -10.80 6.09 -12.84
CA GLN A 99 -10.27 6.90 -13.97
C GLN A 99 -11.19 6.94 -15.19
N ASP A 100 -12.12 6.00 -15.34
CA ASP A 100 -13.19 6.07 -16.36
C ASP A 100 -14.07 7.34 -16.19
N LEU A 101 -13.82 8.10 -15.13
CA LEU A 101 -14.72 9.09 -14.56
C LEU A 101 -14.00 10.42 -14.26
N HIS A 102 -13.30 10.96 -15.27
CA HIS A 102 -12.87 12.37 -15.42
C HIS A 102 -12.74 13.22 -14.14
N GLN A 103 -11.87 12.80 -13.22
CA GLN A 103 -11.44 13.61 -12.08
C GLN A 103 -10.00 13.23 -11.73
N PRO A 104 -9.08 14.19 -11.48
CA PRO A 104 -7.74 13.85 -11.04
C PRO A 104 -7.83 13.29 -9.62
N ALA A 105 -7.80 11.97 -9.50
CA ALA A 105 -7.52 11.29 -8.24
C ALA A 105 -6.23 11.89 -7.62
N PRO A 106 -6.13 12.07 -6.29
CA PRO A 106 -4.84 12.32 -5.65
C PRO A 106 -3.87 11.22 -6.09
N ARG A 107 -2.85 11.66 -6.84
CA ARG A 107 -1.98 10.81 -7.65
C ARG A 107 -1.43 9.62 -6.87
N SER A 108 -1.12 8.57 -7.61
CA SER A 108 -0.34 7.39 -7.20
C SER A 108 0.96 7.74 -6.44
N GLU A 109 1.37 9.02 -6.51
CA GLU A 109 2.40 9.68 -5.71
C GLU A 109 2.36 9.38 -4.20
N ASP A 110 1.22 9.15 -3.52
CA ASP A 110 1.28 8.90 -2.06
C ASP A 110 1.78 7.49 -1.69
N LEU A 111 1.41 6.46 -2.46
CA LEU A 111 1.88 5.09 -2.23
C LEU A 111 3.34 4.96 -2.67
N ASP A 112 3.69 5.56 -3.81
CA ASP A 112 5.08 5.69 -4.25
C ASP A 112 5.92 6.57 -3.31
N SER A 113 5.36 7.62 -2.71
CA SER A 113 6.07 8.49 -1.75
C SER A 113 6.24 7.84 -0.38
N ALA A 114 5.22 7.13 0.11
CA ALA A 114 5.31 6.34 1.33
C ALA A 114 6.37 5.23 1.16
N TRP A 115 6.40 4.59 -0.01
CA TRP A 115 7.43 3.61 -0.37
C TRP A 115 8.82 4.24 -0.51
N ALA A 116 8.95 5.35 -1.25
CA ALA A 116 10.23 6.02 -1.43
C ALA A 116 10.82 6.50 -0.10
N ARG A 117 9.98 6.98 0.83
CA ARG A 117 10.38 7.29 2.20
C ARG A 117 10.88 6.06 2.93
N PHE A 118 10.16 4.94 2.85
CA PHE A 118 10.59 3.68 3.46
C PHE A 118 11.89 3.13 2.87
N GLU A 119 12.06 3.13 1.55
CA GLU A 119 13.33 2.74 0.89
C GLU A 119 14.49 3.61 1.37
N THR A 120 14.24 4.91 1.51
CA THR A 120 15.23 5.86 2.03
C THR A 120 15.60 5.51 3.48
N GLU A 121 14.62 5.19 4.32
CA GLU A 121 14.82 4.81 5.72
C GLU A 121 15.56 3.46 5.85
N GLN A 122 15.21 2.45 5.05
CA GLN A 122 15.88 1.15 5.04
C GLN A 122 17.33 1.26 4.53
N ALA A 123 17.57 2.03 3.46
CA ALA A 123 18.93 2.27 2.95
C ALA A 123 19.83 2.96 3.99
N LEU A 124 19.27 3.92 4.73
CA LEU A 124 19.95 4.59 5.85
C LEU A 124 20.23 3.62 7.01
N GLU A 125 19.29 2.74 7.33
CA GLU A 125 19.43 1.76 8.41
C GLU A 125 20.48 0.70 8.06
N GLU A 126 20.53 0.23 6.81
CA GLU A 126 21.53 -0.70 6.32
C GLU A 126 22.94 -0.07 6.31
N LEU A 127 23.05 1.22 5.99
CA LEU A 127 24.30 1.98 6.12
C LEU A 127 24.76 2.10 7.57
N ARG A 128 23.86 2.40 8.52
CA ARG A 128 24.19 2.43 9.96
C ARG A 128 24.66 1.07 10.46
N ARG A 129 23.96 0.00 10.08
CA ARG A 129 24.30 -1.39 10.45
C ARG A 129 25.67 -1.79 9.91
N ARG A 130 25.99 -1.42 8.65
CA ARG A 130 27.32 -1.66 8.04
C ARG A 130 28.43 -0.86 8.71
N GLN A 131 28.13 0.30 9.27
CA GLN A 131 29.10 1.14 9.98
C GLN A 131 29.24 0.80 11.48
N GLY A 132 28.41 -0.11 12.01
CA GLY A 132 28.56 -0.62 13.38
C GLY A 132 28.34 0.44 14.48
N LEU A 133 27.43 1.40 14.26
CA LEU A 133 26.95 2.34 15.28
C LEU A 133 25.64 1.88 15.92
#